data_AF-A0A852ZE80-F1
#
_entry.id   AF-A0A852ZE80-F1
#
_cell.length_a   1.000
_cell.length_b   1.000
_cell.length_c   1.000
_cell.angle_alpha   90.00
_cell.angle_beta   90.00
_cell.angle_gamma   90.00
#
_symmetry.space_group_name_H-M   'P 1'
#
loop_
_entity.id
_entity.type
_entity.pdbx_description
1 polymer ?
#
loop_
_entity_poly.entity_id
_entity_poly.type
_entity_poly.pdbx_seq_one_letter_code
_entity_poly.pdbx_strand_id
1 'polypeptide(L)'
;MRPAPQTWTATGTDVFDAVLNLREQLDAVGVRLCCNGARRNAWASGMQRDMARGRFVYLLGDEPGHPGQVPALDPAPCDQVVTVQEQKNFYSSWLARRTAAGD
;
A
#
# COMPACT_ATOMS: atom_id res chain seq x y z
N MET A 1 16.88 24.26 16.18
CA MET A 1 16.01 24.92 15.18
C MET A 1 15.18 23.82 14.53
N ARG A 2 13.85 23.85 14.65
CA ARG A 2 12.98 22.86 13.95
C ARG A 2 12.96 23.25 12.47
N PRO A 3 13.09 22.30 11.52
CA PRO A 3 12.94 22.63 10.11
C PRO A 3 11.56 23.25 9.87
N ALA A 4 11.46 24.11 8.85
CA ALA A 4 10.19 24.65 8.40
C ALA A 4 9.22 23.50 8.09
N PRO A 5 7.90 23.67 8.33
CA PRO A 5 6.93 22.66 7.97
C PRO A 5 7.05 22.35 6.47
N GLN A 6 7.16 21.07 6.16
CA GLN A 6 7.17 20.57 4.79
C GLN A 6 5.78 20.05 4.45
N THR A 7 5.34 20.33 3.23
CA THR A 7 4.05 19.88 2.71
C THR A 7 4.31 19.08 1.45
N TRP A 8 3.69 17.90 1.36
CA TRP A 8 3.68 17.07 0.16
C TRP A 8 2.25 16.91 -0.32
N THR A 9 2.06 16.90 -1.63
CA THR A 9 0.76 16.71 -2.26
C THR A 9 0.89 15.75 -3.43
N ALA A 10 -0.11 14.89 -3.60
CA ALA A 10 -0.22 14.00 -4.74
C ALA A 10 -1.70 13.74 -5.04
N THR A 11 -1.96 13.42 -6.30
CA THR A 11 -3.28 13.00 -6.79
C THR A 11 -3.17 11.60 -7.38
N GLY A 12 -4.30 10.93 -7.53
CA GLY A 12 -4.39 9.61 -8.15
C GLY A 12 -5.83 9.33 -8.56
N THR A 13 -6.07 8.22 -9.26
CA THR A 13 -7.41 7.83 -9.72
C THR A 13 -8.36 7.48 -8.57
N ASP A 14 -7.80 7.14 -7.42
CA ASP A 14 -8.49 6.81 -6.18
C ASP A 14 -7.57 7.06 -4.97
N VAL A 15 -8.07 6.79 -3.76
CA VAL A 15 -7.33 7.06 -2.51
C VAL A 15 -6.04 6.25 -2.42
N PHE A 16 -6.04 4.98 -2.85
CA PHE A 16 -4.86 4.14 -2.75
C PHE A 16 -3.78 4.61 -3.73
N ASP A 17 -4.18 4.96 -4.95
CA ASP A 17 -3.29 5.53 -5.96
C ASP A 17 -2.65 6.85 -5.50
N ALA A 18 -3.45 7.76 -4.93
CA ALA A 18 -2.96 9.02 -4.39
C ALA A 18 -1.95 8.80 -3.24
N VAL A 19 -2.18 7.79 -2.38
CA VAL A 19 -1.24 7.40 -1.31
C VAL A 19 0.06 6.83 -1.88
N LEU A 20 0.01 6.02 -2.94
CA LEU A 20 1.21 5.53 -3.62
C LEU A 20 2.01 6.69 -4.20
N ASN A 21 1.38 7.59 -4.94
CA ASN A 21 2.04 8.76 -5.56
C ASN A 21 2.62 9.72 -4.51
N LEU A 22 1.93 9.90 -3.37
CA LEU A 22 2.46 10.67 -2.24
C LEU A 22 3.69 9.99 -1.65
N ARG A 23 3.63 8.69 -1.42
CA ARG A 23 4.71 7.93 -0.80
C ARG A 23 5.95 7.82 -1.69
N GLU A 24 5.82 7.81 -3.01
CA GLU A 24 6.99 7.88 -3.90
C GLU A 24 7.82 9.15 -3.65
N GLN A 25 7.18 10.29 -3.31
CA GLN A 25 7.88 11.51 -2.90
C GLN A 25 8.51 11.38 -1.51
N LEU A 26 7.81 10.75 -0.57
CA LEU A 26 8.28 10.58 0.82
C LEU A 26 9.44 9.58 0.92
N ASP A 27 9.39 8.49 0.15
CA ASP A 27 10.43 7.47 0.09
C ASP A 27 11.77 8.08 -0.37
N ALA A 28 11.73 9.01 -1.34
CA ALA A 28 12.91 9.71 -1.85
C ALA A 28 13.64 10.55 -0.80
N VAL A 29 12.94 10.95 0.28
CA VAL A 29 13.50 11.73 1.40
C VAL A 29 13.59 10.91 2.69
N GLY A 30 13.35 9.59 2.62
CA GLY A 30 13.45 8.69 3.77
C GLY A 30 12.32 8.83 4.81
N VAL A 31 11.18 9.40 4.43
CA VAL A 31 10.00 9.53 5.30
C VAL A 31 9.05 8.35 5.07
N ARG A 32 8.64 7.67 6.14
CA ARG A 32 7.64 6.59 6.08
C ARG A 32 6.27 7.07 6.54
N LEU A 33 5.25 6.89 5.70
CA LEU A 33 3.86 7.11 6.06
C LEU A 33 3.30 5.85 6.73
N CYS A 34 3.22 5.82 8.06
CA CYS A 34 2.84 4.62 8.82
C CYS A 34 1.32 4.35 8.83
N CYS A 35 0.75 4.07 7.66
CA CYS A 35 -0.65 3.67 7.47
C CYS A 35 -0.75 2.27 6.84
N ASN A 36 -1.93 1.65 6.93
CA ASN A 36 -2.17 0.30 6.41
C ASN A 36 -1.90 0.19 4.91
N GLY A 37 -2.22 1.20 4.12
CA GLY A 37 -1.94 1.24 2.69
C GLY A 37 -0.45 1.20 2.34
N ALA A 38 0.42 1.42 3.34
CA ALA A 38 1.86 1.40 3.19
C ALA A 38 2.55 0.11 3.65
N ARG A 39 1.78 -0.85 4.18
CA ARG A 39 2.33 -2.13 4.61
C ARG A 39 2.84 -2.94 3.42
N ARG A 40 3.91 -3.72 3.62
CA ARG A 40 4.54 -4.54 2.56
C ARG A 40 3.56 -5.40 1.79
N ASN A 41 2.62 -6.00 2.49
CA ASN A 41 1.64 -6.91 1.93
C ASN A 41 0.27 -6.27 1.70
N ALA A 42 0.14 -4.95 1.80
CA ALA A 42 -1.10 -4.26 1.52
C ALA A 42 -1.30 -4.07 0.01
N TRP A 43 -2.46 -4.42 -0.51
CA TRP A 43 -2.81 -4.11 -1.89
C TRP A 43 -4.32 -3.93 -2.09
N ALA A 44 -4.73 -2.93 -2.88
CA ALA A 44 -6.11 -2.78 -3.31
C ALA A 44 -6.33 -3.47 -4.66
N SER A 45 -7.25 -4.43 -4.73
CA SER A 45 -7.62 -5.05 -6.01
C SER A 45 -8.34 -4.06 -6.92
N GLY A 46 -8.35 -4.30 -8.24
CA GLY A 46 -9.10 -3.46 -9.19
C GLY A 46 -10.57 -3.27 -8.77
N MET A 47 -11.23 -4.35 -8.37
CA MET A 47 -12.60 -4.31 -7.85
C MET A 47 -12.74 -3.45 -6.58
N GLN A 48 -11.80 -3.53 -5.62
CA GLN A 48 -11.83 -2.67 -4.43
C GLN A 48 -11.59 -1.19 -4.78
N ARG A 49 -10.69 -0.92 -5.72
CA ARG A 49 -10.44 0.44 -6.22
C ARG A 49 -11.68 1.01 -6.89
N ASP A 50 -12.40 0.19 -7.66
CA ASP A 50 -13.62 0.62 -8.34
C ASP A 50 -14.79 0.83 -7.37
N MET A 51 -15.07 -0.13 -6.50
CA MET A 51 -16.24 -0.13 -5.62
C MET A 51 -16.05 0.72 -4.36
N ALA A 52 -14.84 0.70 -3.78
CA ALA A 52 -14.54 1.37 -2.52
C ALA A 52 -13.64 2.61 -2.69
N ARG A 53 -13.29 2.98 -3.94
CA ARG A 53 -12.48 4.15 -4.29
C ARG A 53 -11.13 4.17 -3.57
N GLY A 54 -10.50 2.99 -3.43
CA GLY A 54 -9.17 2.84 -2.83
C GLY A 54 -9.10 3.06 -1.32
N ARG A 55 -10.24 3.12 -0.62
CA ARG A 55 -10.29 3.34 0.84
C ARG A 55 -9.91 2.11 1.66
N PHE A 56 -9.84 0.95 1.04
CA PHE A 56 -9.50 -0.31 1.70
C PHE A 56 -8.44 -1.06 0.90
N VAL A 57 -7.63 -1.83 1.63
CA VAL A 57 -6.62 -2.73 1.08
C VAL A 57 -6.78 -4.11 1.69
N TYR A 58 -6.41 -5.14 0.94
CA TYR A 58 -6.19 -6.48 1.48
C TYR A 58 -4.79 -6.58 2.07
N LEU A 59 -4.65 -7.37 3.14
CA LEU A 59 -3.38 -7.84 3.68
C LEU A 59 -3.11 -9.22 3.08
N LEU A 60 -2.26 -9.23 2.06
CA LEU A 60 -1.95 -10.42 1.30
C LEU A 60 -1.07 -11.36 2.15
N GLY A 61 -1.43 -12.63 2.15
CA GLY A 61 -0.68 -13.70 2.79
C GLY A 61 -0.68 -14.95 1.91
N ASP A 62 0.07 -15.95 2.35
CA ASP A 62 0.09 -17.28 1.72
C ASP A 62 -0.96 -18.22 2.36
N GLU A 63 -1.66 -17.77 3.41
CA GLU A 63 -2.69 -18.57 4.07
C GLU A 63 -3.93 -18.77 3.17
N PRO A 64 -4.57 -19.96 3.24
CA PRO A 64 -5.83 -20.21 2.55
C PRO A 64 -6.96 -19.31 3.07
N GLY A 65 -7.86 -18.90 2.18
CA GLY A 65 -9.05 -18.13 2.52
C GLY A 65 -9.02 -16.67 2.06
N HIS A 66 -9.91 -15.85 2.62
CA HIS A 66 -10.04 -14.44 2.27
C HIS A 66 -8.98 -13.62 3.03
N PRO A 67 -8.13 -12.85 2.33
CA PRO A 67 -7.17 -11.99 3.00
C PRO A 67 -7.91 -10.93 3.83
N GLY A 68 -7.34 -10.62 5.01
CA GLY A 68 -7.90 -9.58 5.87
C GLY A 68 -7.99 -8.24 5.13
N GLN A 69 -9.09 -7.52 5.30
CA GLN A 69 -9.31 -6.20 4.72
C GLN A 69 -9.19 -5.13 5.80
N VAL A 70 -8.46 -4.06 5.51
CA VAL A 70 -8.26 -2.95 6.45
C VAL A 70 -8.42 -1.59 5.75
N PRO A 71 -8.84 -0.53 6.46
CA PRO A 71 -8.89 0.82 5.90
C PRO A 71 -7.48 1.31 5.56
N ALA A 72 -7.29 1.87 4.36
CA ALA A 72 -5.98 2.19 3.82
C ALA A 72 -5.25 3.32 4.57
N LEU A 73 -5.99 4.27 5.12
CA LEU A 73 -5.45 5.44 5.83
C LEU A 73 -5.32 5.23 7.35
N ASP A 74 -5.85 4.14 7.89
CA ASP A 74 -5.74 3.84 9.30
C ASP A 74 -4.26 3.56 9.68
N PRO A 75 -3.86 3.83 10.93
CA PRO A 75 -2.49 3.63 11.39
C PRO A 75 -2.02 2.18 11.23
N ALA A 76 -0.73 2.01 10.95
CA ALA A 76 -0.06 0.72 10.96
C ALA A 76 1.29 0.81 11.69
N PRO A 77 1.79 -0.30 12.26
CA PRO A 77 3.16 -0.37 12.78
C PRO A 77 4.20 0.01 11.70
N CYS A 78 5.08 0.96 12.00
CA CYS A 78 6.06 1.50 11.05
C CYS A 78 7.11 0.46 10.58
N ASP A 79 7.31 -0.61 11.36
CA ASP A 79 8.18 -1.74 11.03
C ASP A 79 7.58 -2.68 9.96
N GLN A 80 6.28 -2.57 9.71
CA GLN A 80 5.58 -3.32 8.64
C GLN A 80 5.43 -2.51 7.35
N VAL A 81 5.81 -1.23 7.39
CA VAL A 81 5.69 -0.28 6.29
C VAL A 81 6.99 -0.22 5.50
N VAL A 82 6.85 -0.23 4.18
CA VAL A 82 7.96 -0.30 3.22
C VAL A 82 7.84 0.78 2.16
N THR A 83 8.87 0.89 1.33
CA THR A 83 8.83 1.75 0.13
C THR A 83 7.77 1.27 -0.85
N VAL A 84 7.28 2.17 -1.70
CA VAL A 84 6.33 1.85 -2.77
C VAL A 84 6.91 0.79 -3.70
N GLN A 85 8.20 0.87 -4.01
CA GLN A 85 8.86 -0.12 -4.86
C GLN A 85 8.87 -1.52 -4.22
N GLU A 86 9.19 -1.61 -2.93
CA GLU A 86 9.16 -2.89 -2.20
C GLU A 86 7.75 -3.49 -2.12
N GLN A 87 6.73 -2.66 -1.90
CA GLN A 87 5.34 -3.08 -1.91
C GLN A 87 4.90 -3.62 -3.28
N LYS A 88 5.23 -2.90 -4.37
CA LYS A 88 4.97 -3.34 -5.76
C LYS A 88 5.67 -4.68 -6.03
N ASN A 89 6.94 -4.82 -5.64
CA ASN A 89 7.69 -6.06 -5.81
C ASN A 89 7.04 -7.23 -5.06
N PHE A 90 6.63 -7.02 -3.81
CA PHE A 90 5.93 -8.05 -3.03
C PHE A 90 4.64 -8.49 -3.72
N TYR A 91 3.83 -7.53 -4.18
CA TYR A 91 2.58 -7.83 -4.89
C TYR A 91 2.82 -8.65 -6.17
N SER A 92 3.80 -8.25 -7.00
CA SER A 92 4.16 -8.99 -8.21
C SER A 92 4.61 -10.42 -7.91
N SER A 93 5.45 -10.61 -6.90
CA SER A 93 5.87 -11.96 -6.48
C SER A 93 4.72 -12.80 -5.93
N TRP A 94 3.85 -12.20 -5.12
CA TRP A 94 2.67 -12.87 -4.58
C TRP A 94 1.72 -13.33 -5.69
N LEU A 95 1.47 -12.46 -6.69
CA LEU A 95 0.62 -12.79 -7.83
C LEU A 95 1.20 -13.95 -8.65
N ALA A 96 2.50 -13.93 -8.94
CA ALA A 96 3.17 -14.99 -9.68
C ALA A 96 3.04 -16.37 -8.99
N ARG A 97 3.20 -16.41 -7.66
CA ARG A 97 3.03 -17.66 -6.88
C ARG A 97 1.60 -18.20 -6.94
N ARG A 98 0.59 -17.33 -6.95
CA ARG A 98 -0.81 -17.76 -7.00
C ARG A 98 -1.27 -18.22 -8.37
N THR A 99 -0.70 -17.65 -9.43
CA THR A 99 -0.95 -18.15 -10.79
C THR A 99 -0.32 -19.52 -10.98
N ALA A 100 0.92 -19.72 -10.54
CA ALA A 100 1.64 -20.99 -10.69
C ALA A 100 1.06 -22.15 -9.84
N ALA A 101 0.35 -21.85 -8.75
CA ALA A 101 -0.30 -22.87 -7.91
C ALA A 101 -1.69 -23.30 -8.41
N GLY A 102 -2.19 -22.68 -9.48
CA GLY A 102 -3.49 -22.98 -10.09
C GLY A 102 -3.42 -23.85 -11.36
N ASP A 103 -2.21 -24.22 -11.80
CA ASP A 103 -1.92 -25.20 -12.86
C ASP A 103 -1.62 -26.59 -12.26
#